data_AF-A0A2R6H4E2-F1
#
_entry.id   AF-A0A2R6H4E2-F1
#
_cell.length_a   1.000
_cell.length_b   1.000
_cell.length_c   1.000
_cell.angle_alpha   90.00
_cell.angle_beta   90.00
_cell.angle_gamma   90.00
#
_symmetry.space_group_name_H-M   'P 1'
#
loop_
_entity.id
_entity.type
_entity.pdbx_description
1 polymer ?
#
loop_
_entity_poly.entity_id
_entity_poly.type
_entity_poly.pdbx_seq_one_letter_code
_entity_poly.pdbx_strand_id
1 'polypeptide(L)'
;MSRARSRFADRSTDRYLGYAAAVLAYVVAALHLSHPSLGFGRLALLVSVNPELLLADPRPVAFVLSGIALLAGVPLASVGRRRRVVYALGIALVAVYVLGYFAWHLSGHGGFLPGREPLYHGLQPHEAVVDHLSASVWAAAALVAEVFLGGILIVLYRRES
;
A
#
# COMPACT_ATOMS: atom_id res chain seq x y z
N MET A 1 5.48 -6.59 41.87
CA MET A 1 4.41 -5.75 41.28
C MET A 1 4.81 -5.03 39.96
N SER A 2 6.09 -4.78 39.68
CA SER A 2 6.54 -4.07 38.44
C SER A 2 6.22 -4.80 37.11
N ARG A 3 6.49 -6.11 37.00
CA ARG A 3 6.26 -6.90 35.76
C ARG A 3 4.80 -7.05 35.31
N ALA A 4 3.84 -6.99 36.24
CA ALA A 4 2.43 -7.13 35.90
C ALA A 4 1.86 -5.86 35.25
N ARG A 5 2.35 -4.69 35.69
CA ARG A 5 2.01 -3.39 35.11
C ARG A 5 2.60 -3.22 33.72
N SER A 6 3.84 -3.66 33.48
CA SER A 6 4.47 -3.60 32.16
C SER A 6 3.72 -4.44 31.13
N ARG A 7 3.38 -5.70 31.46
CA ARG A 7 2.58 -6.58 30.57
C ARG A 7 1.15 -6.07 30.30
N PHE A 8 0.59 -5.25 31.19
CA PHE A 8 -0.73 -4.66 30.96
C PHE A 8 -0.63 -3.46 30.01
N ALA A 9 0.37 -2.59 30.23
CA ALA A 9 0.66 -1.47 29.34
C ALA A 9 0.95 -1.95 27.91
N ASP A 10 1.81 -2.97 27.74
CA ASP A 10 2.13 -3.53 26.43
C ASP A 10 0.87 -4.03 25.70
N ARG A 11 -0.02 -4.75 26.40
CA ARG A 11 -1.29 -5.23 25.82
C ARG A 11 -2.26 -4.11 25.45
N SER A 12 -2.28 -3.00 26.18
CA SER A 12 -3.07 -1.83 25.80
C SER A 12 -2.48 -1.12 24.58
N THR A 13 -1.16 -0.94 24.53
CA THR A 13 -0.46 -0.33 23.41
C THR A 13 -0.66 -1.14 22.13
N ASP A 14 -0.51 -2.46 22.18
CA ASP A 14 -0.70 -3.33 21.01
C ASP A 14 -2.14 -3.27 20.49
N ARG A 15 -3.12 -3.09 21.39
CA ARG A 15 -4.52 -2.89 20.99
C ARG A 15 -4.71 -1.56 20.25
N TYR A 16 -4.15 -0.47 20.76
CA TYR A 16 -4.23 0.83 20.09
C TYR A 16 -3.49 0.83 18.75
N LEU A 17 -2.31 0.20 18.68
CA LEU A 17 -1.59 -0.01 17.43
C LEU A 17 -2.40 -0.86 16.45
N GLY A 18 -3.09 -1.90 16.92
CA GLY A 18 -4.00 -2.70 16.11
C GLY A 18 -5.15 -1.89 15.52
N TYR A 19 -5.77 -1.00 16.31
CA TYR A 19 -6.81 -0.09 15.81
C TYR A 19 -6.25 0.93 14.80
N ALA A 20 -5.10 1.52 15.09
CA ALA A 20 -4.45 2.44 14.17
C ALA A 20 -4.09 1.77 12.84
N ALA A 21 -3.54 0.54 12.89
CA ALA A 21 -3.26 -0.26 11.71
C ALA A 21 -4.54 -0.59 10.92
N ALA A 22 -5.63 -0.96 11.60
CA ALA A 22 -6.89 -1.24 10.94
C ALA A 22 -7.46 0.01 10.22
N VAL A 23 -7.46 1.16 10.89
CA VAL A 23 -7.90 2.44 10.30
C VAL A 23 -7.04 2.80 9.09
N LEU A 24 -5.70 2.75 9.23
CA LEU A 24 -4.79 3.04 8.14
C LEU A 24 -4.96 2.05 6.98
N ALA A 25 -5.15 0.76 7.24
CA ALA A 25 -5.42 -0.23 6.21
C ALA A 25 -6.71 0.08 5.44
N TYR A 26 -7.77 0.51 6.13
CA TYR A 26 -9.00 0.97 5.47
C TYR A 26 -8.80 2.25 4.66
N VAL A 27 -8.01 3.20 5.16
CA VAL A 27 -7.66 4.42 4.43
C VAL A 27 -6.88 4.10 3.16
N VAL A 28 -5.83 3.28 3.25
CA VAL A 28 -5.04 2.84 2.09
C VAL A 28 -5.92 2.07 1.10
N ALA A 29 -6.77 1.16 1.58
CA ALA A 29 -7.71 0.44 0.72
C ALA A 29 -8.66 1.39 -0.02
N ALA A 30 -9.22 2.38 0.67
CA ALA A 30 -10.07 3.40 0.06
C ALA A 30 -9.28 4.21 -0.99
N LEU A 31 -8.06 4.65 -0.67
CA LEU A 31 -7.19 5.36 -1.60
C LEU A 31 -6.86 4.52 -2.84
N HIS A 32 -6.66 3.22 -2.70
CA HIS A 32 -6.39 2.35 -3.84
C HIS A 32 -7.62 2.17 -4.73
N LEU A 33 -8.76 1.84 -4.11
CA LEU A 33 -10.00 1.53 -4.82
C LEU A 33 -10.62 2.76 -5.50
N SER A 34 -10.48 3.95 -4.90
CA SER A 34 -11.03 5.19 -5.44
C SER A 34 -10.01 6.06 -6.19
N HIS A 35 -8.79 5.57 -6.40
CA HIS A 35 -7.78 6.31 -7.17
C HIS A 35 -8.33 6.72 -8.54
N PRO A 36 -8.27 8.00 -8.94
CA PRO A 36 -8.95 8.49 -10.14
C PRO A 36 -8.49 7.82 -11.44
N SER A 37 -7.18 7.56 -11.56
CA SER A 37 -6.58 6.95 -12.76
C SER A 37 -6.16 5.48 -12.61
N LEU A 38 -6.30 4.86 -11.43
CA LEU A 38 -5.80 3.50 -11.16
C LEU A 38 -6.79 2.64 -10.36
N GLY A 39 -7.85 3.22 -9.78
CA GLY A 39 -8.78 2.50 -8.94
C GLY A 39 -9.79 1.68 -9.73
N PHE A 40 -10.84 1.24 -9.04
CA PHE A 40 -11.88 0.37 -9.58
C PHE A 40 -12.52 0.94 -10.84
N GLY A 41 -12.80 2.24 -10.87
CA GLY A 41 -13.39 2.89 -12.04
C GLY A 41 -12.52 2.77 -13.30
N ARG A 42 -11.19 2.92 -13.16
CA ARG A 42 -10.26 2.73 -14.28
C ARG A 42 -10.21 1.28 -14.72
N LEU A 43 -10.11 0.35 -13.76
CA LEU A 43 -10.06 -1.08 -14.08
C LEU A 43 -11.32 -1.51 -14.84
N ALA A 44 -12.51 -1.13 -14.35
CA ALA A 44 -13.77 -1.44 -14.99
C ALA A 44 -13.83 -0.91 -16.43
N LEU A 45 -13.37 0.32 -16.65
CA LEU A 45 -13.30 0.93 -17.98
C LEU A 45 -12.34 0.18 -18.93
N LEU A 46 -11.15 -0.19 -18.45
CA LEU A 46 -10.19 -0.91 -19.30
C LEU A 46 -10.72 -2.30 -19.67
N VAL A 47 -11.30 -3.02 -18.71
CA VAL A 47 -11.92 -4.33 -18.95
C VAL A 47 -13.09 -4.23 -19.92
N SER A 48 -13.91 -3.17 -19.84
CA SER A 48 -15.08 -3.02 -20.71
C SER A 48 -14.74 -2.61 -22.14
N VAL A 49 -13.64 -1.86 -22.34
CA VAL A 49 -13.22 -1.38 -23.66
C VAL A 49 -12.29 -2.38 -24.35
N ASN A 50 -11.18 -2.75 -23.70
CA ASN A 50 -10.25 -3.75 -24.19
C ASN A 50 -9.35 -4.24 -23.02
N PRO A 51 -9.56 -5.47 -22.51
CA PRO A 51 -8.78 -5.99 -21.40
C PRO A 51 -7.29 -6.19 -21.72
N GLU A 52 -6.90 -6.30 -22.99
CA GLU A 52 -5.48 -6.42 -23.38
C GLU A 52 -4.66 -5.19 -23.00
N LEU A 53 -5.30 -4.03 -22.81
CA LEU A 53 -4.65 -2.82 -22.32
C LEU A 53 -4.02 -2.99 -20.93
N LEU A 54 -4.48 -3.98 -20.15
CA LEU A 54 -3.91 -4.32 -18.84
C LEU A 54 -2.55 -4.99 -18.94
N LEU A 55 -2.18 -5.52 -20.11
CA LEU A 55 -0.82 -6.03 -20.36
C LEU A 55 0.18 -4.87 -20.44
N ALA A 56 -0.24 -3.73 -20.99
CA ALA A 56 0.58 -2.53 -21.11
C ALA A 56 0.61 -1.69 -19.82
N ASP A 57 -0.48 -1.72 -19.05
CA ASP A 57 -0.58 -1.05 -17.75
C ASP A 57 -1.28 -1.96 -16.71
N PRO A 58 -0.52 -2.78 -15.96
CA PRO A 58 -1.08 -3.71 -14.97
C PRO A 58 -1.45 -3.02 -13.65
N ARG A 59 -1.14 -1.72 -13.47
CA ARG A 59 -1.32 -1.03 -12.19
C ARG A 59 -2.77 -0.99 -11.72
N PRO A 60 -3.80 -0.78 -12.57
CA PRO A 60 -5.18 -0.78 -12.09
C PRO A 60 -5.61 -2.10 -11.46
N VAL A 61 -5.14 -3.23 -12.00
CA VAL A 61 -5.39 -4.55 -11.41
C VAL A 61 -4.72 -4.63 -10.04
N ALA A 62 -3.45 -4.25 -9.95
CA ALA A 62 -2.72 -4.27 -8.68
C ALA A 62 -3.43 -3.43 -7.61
N PHE A 63 -3.79 -2.17 -7.92
CA PHE A 63 -4.49 -1.25 -7.02
C PHE A 63 -5.80 -1.84 -6.49
N VAL A 64 -6.63 -2.40 -7.36
CA VAL A 64 -7.92 -2.97 -6.93
C VAL A 64 -7.73 -4.22 -6.07
N LEU A 65 -6.87 -5.15 -6.51
CA LEU A 65 -6.64 -6.39 -5.76
C LEU A 65 -6.00 -6.13 -4.40
N SER A 66 -5.08 -5.18 -4.29
CA SER A 66 -4.47 -4.82 -3.01
C SER A 66 -5.46 -4.11 -2.08
N GLY A 67 -6.31 -3.23 -2.61
CA GLY A 67 -7.40 -2.62 -1.85
C GLY A 67 -8.31 -3.69 -1.24
N ILE A 68 -8.73 -4.67 -2.05
CA ILE A 68 -9.53 -5.82 -1.57
C ILE A 68 -8.76 -6.64 -0.53
N ALA A 69 -7.48 -6.92 -0.77
CA ALA A 69 -6.64 -7.68 0.15
C ALA A 69 -6.50 -6.98 1.52
N LEU A 70 -6.37 -5.65 1.54
CA LEU A 70 -6.36 -4.85 2.77
C LEU A 70 -7.70 -4.90 3.49
N LEU A 71 -8.82 -4.75 2.77
CA LEU A 71 -10.17 -4.87 3.35
C LEU A 71 -10.40 -6.25 3.99
N ALA A 72 -9.90 -7.32 3.36
CA ALA A 72 -9.99 -8.69 3.88
C ALA A 72 -8.97 -8.97 5.00
N GLY A 73 -7.79 -8.37 4.95
CA GLY A 73 -6.73 -8.56 5.93
C GLY A 73 -7.12 -8.08 7.34
N VAL A 74 -7.85 -6.97 7.45
CA VAL A 74 -8.30 -6.43 8.75
C VAL A 74 -9.17 -7.41 9.54
N PRO A 75 -10.30 -7.95 9.00
CA PRO A 75 -11.11 -8.93 9.73
C PRO A 75 -10.36 -10.24 9.97
N LEU A 76 -9.45 -10.66 9.07
CA LEU A 76 -8.61 -11.84 9.31
C LEU A 76 -7.68 -11.66 10.51
N ALA A 77 -7.10 -10.47 10.69
CA ALA A 77 -6.29 -10.15 11.86
C ALA A 77 -7.13 -10.06 13.15
N SER A 78 -8.37 -9.56 13.05
CA SER A 78 -9.24 -9.32 14.22
C SER A 78 -9.70 -10.63 14.87
N VAL A 79 -10.03 -11.66 14.08
CA VAL A 79 -10.40 -13.00 14.58
C VAL A 79 -9.22 -13.78 15.19
N GLY A 80 -8.01 -13.22 15.19
CA GLY A 80 -6.85 -13.76 15.89
C GLY A 80 -6.15 -14.93 15.21
N ARG A 81 -6.62 -15.37 14.04
CA ARG A 81 -5.99 -16.48 13.32
C ARG A 81 -4.77 -16.01 12.54
N ARG A 82 -3.60 -16.59 12.84
CA ARG A 82 -2.35 -16.37 12.10
C ARG A 82 -2.01 -14.88 11.93
N ARG A 83 -2.21 -14.05 12.96
CA ARG A 83 -1.94 -12.59 12.93
C ARG A 83 -0.57 -12.24 12.37
N ARG A 84 0.45 -12.99 12.80
CA ARG A 84 1.82 -12.83 12.31
C ARG A 84 1.94 -12.97 10.78
N VAL A 85 1.21 -13.92 10.19
CA VAL A 85 1.16 -14.09 8.73
C VAL A 85 0.42 -12.94 8.08
N VAL A 86 -0.72 -12.52 8.65
CA VAL A 86 -1.48 -11.38 8.12
C VAL A 86 -0.65 -10.09 8.15
N TYR A 87 0.09 -9.84 9.22
CA TYR A 87 1.01 -8.70 9.33
C TYR A 87 2.15 -8.80 8.31
N ALA A 88 2.76 -9.97 8.14
CA ALA A 88 3.80 -10.16 7.12
C ALA A 88 3.29 -9.90 5.71
N LEU A 89 2.10 -10.38 5.36
CA LEU A 89 1.47 -10.13 4.06
C LEU A 89 1.16 -8.64 3.87
N GLY A 90 0.65 -7.97 4.91
CA GLY A 90 0.43 -6.52 4.87
C GLY A 90 1.72 -5.72 4.69
N ILE A 91 2.81 -6.09 5.39
CA ILE A 91 4.14 -5.48 5.23
C ILE A 91 4.64 -5.69 3.80
N ALA A 92 4.55 -6.90 3.27
CA ALA A 92 4.99 -7.21 1.92
C ALA A 92 4.20 -6.40 0.88
N LEU A 93 2.88 -6.29 1.05
CA LEU A 93 2.02 -5.51 0.18
C LEU A 93 2.41 -4.03 0.21
N VAL A 94 2.51 -3.41 1.39
CA VAL A 94 2.94 -2.01 1.54
C VAL A 94 4.33 -1.80 0.93
N ALA A 95 5.27 -2.71 1.15
CA ALA A 95 6.61 -2.61 0.58
C ALA A 95 6.59 -2.63 -0.96
N VAL A 96 5.76 -3.48 -1.57
CA VAL A 96 5.58 -3.51 -3.03
C VAL A 96 5.09 -2.17 -3.56
N TYR A 97 4.18 -1.49 -2.87
CA TYR A 97 3.67 -0.19 -3.29
C TYR A 97 4.69 0.93 -3.12
N VAL A 98 5.33 1.02 -1.94
CA VAL A 98 6.35 2.05 -1.68
C VAL A 98 7.53 1.89 -2.65
N LEU A 99 8.07 0.68 -2.78
CA LEU A 99 9.19 0.42 -3.69
C LEU A 99 8.76 0.54 -5.15
N GLY A 100 7.56 0.06 -5.50
CA GLY A 100 6.99 0.17 -6.84
C GLY A 100 6.77 1.63 -7.27
N TYR A 101 6.35 2.49 -6.34
CA TYR A 101 6.23 3.93 -6.57
C TYR A 101 7.56 4.55 -6.99
N PHE A 102 8.63 4.32 -6.22
CA PHE A 102 9.95 4.84 -6.57
C PHE A 102 10.50 4.19 -7.84
N ALA A 103 10.38 2.87 -7.99
CA ALA A 103 10.80 2.17 -9.19
C ALA A 103 10.11 2.72 -10.44
N TRP A 104 8.80 3.02 -10.37
CA TRP A 104 8.03 3.57 -11.46
C TRP A 104 8.54 4.94 -11.90
N HIS A 105 8.70 5.88 -10.96
CA HIS A 105 9.08 7.25 -11.29
C HIS A 105 10.57 7.38 -11.63
N LEU A 106 11.45 6.70 -10.89
CA LEU A 106 12.90 6.77 -11.12
C LEU A 106 13.32 6.09 -12.44
N SER A 107 12.52 5.16 -12.95
CA SER A 107 12.76 4.50 -14.25
C SER A 107 12.08 5.18 -15.44
N GLY A 108 11.49 6.37 -15.25
CA GLY A 108 10.77 7.05 -16.31
C GLY A 108 9.44 6.36 -16.63
N HIS A 109 8.52 6.31 -15.66
CA HIS A 109 7.18 5.75 -15.79
C HIS A 109 7.16 4.27 -16.25
N GLY A 110 7.99 3.46 -15.60
CA GLY A 110 7.98 2.00 -15.76
C GLY A 110 8.98 1.45 -16.76
N GLY A 111 10.08 2.16 -17.05
CA GLY A 111 11.15 1.66 -17.94
C GLY A 111 11.85 0.38 -17.45
N PHE A 112 11.58 -0.08 -16.23
CA PHE A 112 12.03 -1.40 -15.75
C PHE A 112 11.15 -2.56 -16.24
N LEU A 113 9.97 -2.27 -16.83
CA LEU A 113 9.10 -3.31 -17.37
C LEU A 113 9.63 -3.79 -18.73
N PRO A 114 9.60 -5.11 -19.00
CA PRO A 114 10.06 -5.64 -20.28
C PRO A 114 9.34 -4.99 -21.47
N GLY A 115 10.11 -4.54 -22.46
CA GLY A 115 9.57 -3.96 -23.70
C GLY A 115 9.05 -2.53 -23.58
N ARG A 116 9.35 -1.81 -22.48
CA ARG A 116 8.95 -0.41 -22.27
C ARG A 116 10.17 0.49 -22.18
N GLU A 117 10.22 1.49 -23.05
CA GLU A 117 11.26 2.52 -23.00
C GLU A 117 11.01 3.51 -21.84
N PRO A 118 12.06 3.92 -21.11
CA PRO A 118 11.97 4.97 -20.09
C PRO A 118 11.43 6.29 -20.66
N LEU A 119 10.45 6.88 -19.98
CA LEU A 119 9.83 8.16 -20.32
C LEU A 119 9.95 9.17 -19.16
N TYR A 120 10.92 10.08 -19.30
CA TYR A 120 11.29 11.04 -18.25
C TYR A 120 10.66 12.43 -18.41
N HIS A 121 9.97 12.72 -19.52
CA HIS A 121 9.36 14.03 -19.80
C HIS A 121 10.31 15.24 -19.64
N GLY A 122 11.61 15.05 -19.88
CA GLY A 122 12.63 16.10 -19.75
C GLY A 122 13.09 16.39 -18.31
N LEU A 123 12.57 15.66 -17.31
CA LEU A 123 12.97 15.76 -15.91
C LEU A 123 14.08 14.77 -15.58
N GLN A 124 14.91 15.10 -14.59
CA GLN A 124 15.76 14.11 -13.94
C GLN A 124 14.91 13.14 -13.09
N PRO A 125 15.36 11.90 -12.85
CA PRO A 125 14.58 10.89 -12.13
C PRO A 125 14.06 11.34 -10.75
N HIS A 126 14.90 12.03 -9.97
CA HIS A 126 14.51 12.52 -8.64
C HIS A 126 13.53 13.70 -8.72
N GLU A 127 13.65 14.54 -9.74
CA GLU A 127 12.70 15.63 -10.00
C GLU A 127 11.31 15.07 -10.33
N ALA A 128 11.24 13.98 -11.12
CA ALA A 128 9.97 13.32 -11.43
C ALA A 128 9.24 12.79 -10.18
N VAL A 129 9.98 12.32 -9.17
CA VAL A 129 9.39 11.91 -7.88
C VAL A 129 8.81 13.11 -7.14
N VAL A 130 9.60 14.18 -7.01
CA VAL A 130 9.20 15.39 -6.28
C VAL A 130 8.01 16.07 -6.96
N ASP A 131 8.06 16.20 -8.28
CA ASP A 131 7.00 16.78 -9.10
C ASP A 131 5.69 16.00 -8.92
N HIS A 132 5.73 14.67 -9.02
CA HIS A 132 4.53 13.86 -8.87
C HIS A 132 3.93 13.93 -7.47
N LEU A 133 4.74 13.87 -6.41
CA LEU A 133 4.24 14.00 -5.03
C LEU A 133 3.65 15.39 -4.77
N SER A 134 4.22 16.43 -5.38
CA SER A 134 3.75 17.80 -5.21
C SER A 134 2.47 18.09 -6.00
N ALA A 135 2.33 17.47 -7.18
CA ALA A 135 1.17 17.65 -8.05
C ALA A 135 -0.01 16.72 -7.70
N SER A 136 0.23 15.60 -7.02
CA SER A 136 -0.78 14.59 -6.71
C SER A 136 -1.00 14.42 -5.20
N VAL A 137 -2.00 15.12 -4.67
CA VAL A 137 -2.46 14.93 -3.28
C VAL A 137 -2.80 13.46 -2.98
N TRP A 138 -3.28 12.74 -3.99
CA TRP A 138 -3.65 11.33 -3.85
C TRP A 138 -2.43 10.43 -3.66
N ALA A 139 -1.39 10.62 -4.48
CA ALA A 139 -0.14 9.86 -4.37
C ALA A 139 0.56 10.18 -3.04
N ALA A 140 0.59 11.46 -2.64
CA ALA A 140 1.15 11.86 -1.36
C ALA A 140 0.39 11.22 -0.18
N ALA A 141 -0.94 11.28 -0.18
CA ALA A 141 -1.76 10.70 0.87
C ALA A 141 -1.59 9.17 0.97
N ALA A 142 -1.57 8.48 -0.18
CA ALA A 142 -1.37 7.03 -0.24
C ALA A 142 0.02 6.65 0.30
N LEU A 143 1.09 7.26 -0.22
CA LEU A 143 2.45 6.93 0.18
C LEU A 143 2.68 7.16 1.68
N VAL A 144 2.18 8.27 2.22
CA VAL A 144 2.26 8.56 3.66
C VAL A 144 1.49 7.53 4.47
N ALA A 145 0.24 7.24 4.12
CA ALA A 145 -0.59 6.27 4.83
C ALA A 145 0.01 4.85 4.78
N GLU A 146 0.57 4.46 3.63
CA GLU A 146 1.27 3.20 3.42
C GLU A 146 2.51 3.10 4.32
N VAL A 147 3.38 4.10 4.34
CA VAL A 147 4.58 4.10 5.20
C VAL A 147 4.22 3.98 6.67
N PHE A 148 3.21 4.72 7.14
CA PHE A 148 2.73 4.61 8.52
C PHE A 148 2.13 3.23 8.83
N LEU A 149 1.30 2.69 7.92
CA LEU A 149 0.74 1.36 8.06
C LEU A 149 1.84 0.31 8.15
N GLY A 150 2.81 0.33 7.23
CA GLY A 150 3.95 -0.57 7.23
C GLY A 150 4.75 -0.51 8.52
N GLY A 151 5.05 0.70 9.02
CA GLY A 151 5.73 0.90 10.29
C GLY A 151 5.01 0.26 11.47
N ILE A 152 3.69 0.48 11.59
CA ILE A 152 2.89 -0.12 12.66
C ILE A 152 2.83 -1.65 12.52
N LEU A 153 2.62 -2.16 11.29
CA LEU A 153 2.58 -3.61 11.04
C LEU A 153 3.92 -4.27 11.38
N ILE A 154 5.06 -3.63 11.10
CA ILE A 154 6.39 -4.13 11.50
C ILE A 154 6.48 -4.23 13.02
N VAL A 155 6.04 -3.20 13.75
CA VAL A 155 6.03 -3.22 15.22
C VAL A 155 5.16 -4.37 15.75
N LEU A 156 3.93 -4.50 15.23
CA LEU A 156 3.00 -5.57 15.61
C LEU A 156 3.56 -6.96 15.27
N TYR A 157 4.14 -7.14 14.08
CA TYR A 157 4.77 -8.39 13.65
C TYR A 157 5.90 -8.84 14.58
N ARG A 158 6.73 -7.89 15.07
CA ARG A 158 7.83 -8.19 15.97
C ARG A 158 7.37 -8.55 17.39
N ARG A 159 6.17 -8.11 17.78
CA ARG A 159 5.58 -8.34 19.11
C ARG A 159 4.67 -9.56 19.16
N GLU A 160 4.16 -10.00 18.01
CA GLU A 160 3.35 -11.21 17.89
C GLU A 160 4.24 -12.47 18.07
N SER A 161 4.08 -13.15 19.21
CA SER A 161 4.81 -14.38 19.59
C SER A 161 4.19 -15.64 19.01
#